data_AF-A0A7C5IMR6-F1
#
_entry.id   AF-A0A7C5IMR6-F1
#
_cell.length_a   1.000
_cell.length_b   1.000
_cell.length_c   1.000
_cell.angle_alpha   90.00
_cell.angle_beta   90.00
_cell.angle_gamma   90.00
#
_symmetry.space_group_name_H-M   'P 1'
#
loop_
_entity.id
_entity.type
_entity.pdbx_description
1 polymer ?
#
loop_
_entity_poly.entity_id
_entity_poly.type
_entity_poly.pdbx_seq_one_letter_code
_entity_poly.pdbx_strand_id
1 'polypeptide(L)' 'TSLIVAELYRKGDEWKFKAVGQGFKDGLAQLGRFYGLNV' A
#
# COMPACT_ATOMS: atom_id res chain seq x y z
N THR A 1 -13.22 -4.73 -3.73
CA THR A 1 -12.32 -5.15 -2.64
C THR A 1 -10.87 -5.08 -3.10
N SER A 2 -9.98 -4.60 -2.25
CA SER A 2 -8.52 -4.52 -2.49
C SER A 2 -7.75 -4.87 -1.20
N LEU A 3 -6.44 -5.14 -1.32
CA LEU A 3 -5.58 -5.58 -0.21
C LEU A 3 -4.19 -4.98 -0.35
N ILE A 4 -3.65 -4.38 0.72
CA ILE A 4 -2.22 -4.10 0.84
C ILE A 4 -1.55 -5.35 1.40
N VAL A 5 -0.74 -6.01 0.57
CA VAL A 5 -0.04 -7.25 0.96
C VAL A 5 1.22 -6.95 1.77
N ALA A 6 2.01 -5.96 1.35
CA ALA A 6 3.27 -5.60 1.97
C ALA A 6 3.72 -4.19 1.59
N GLU A 7 4.63 -3.65 2.39
CA GLU A 7 5.30 -2.37 2.19
C GLU A 7 6.82 -2.62 2.02
N LEU A 8 7.39 -2.06 0.97
CA LEU A 8 8.84 -1.96 0.79
C LEU A 8 9.25 -0.52 1.07
N TYR A 9 10.15 -0.30 2.03
CA TYR A 9 10.56 1.04 2.44
C TYR A 9 12.07 1.14 2.64
N ARG A 10 12.60 2.36 2.51
CA ARG A 10 14.01 2.66 2.79
C ARG A 10 14.21 2.91 4.28
N LYS A 11 15.26 2.33 4.85
CA LYS A 11 15.74 2.65 6.20
C LYS A 11 17.25 2.83 6.12
N GLY A 12 17.68 4.09 6.03
CA GLY A 12 19.04 4.43 5.61
C GLY A 12 19.29 3.99 4.16
N ASP A 13 20.44 3.38 3.93
CA ASP A 13 20.85 2.88 2.61
C ASP A 13 20.33 1.47 2.29
N GLU A 14 19.46 0.92 3.14
CA GLU A 14 18.87 -0.41 2.96
C GLU A 14 17.39 -0.34 2.56
N TRP A 15 16.96 -1.33 1.79
CA TRP A 15 15.54 -1.62 1.57
C TRP A 15 15.06 -2.63 2.60
N LYS A 16 13.88 -2.39 3.18
CA LYS A 16 13.24 -3.29 4.16
C LYS A 16 11.85 -3.63 3.71
N PHE A 17 11.50 -4.91 3.88
CA PHE A 17 10.18 -5.44 3.58
C PHE A 17 9.37 -5.60 4.87
N LYS A 18 8.09 -5.24 4.81
CA LYS A 18 7.13 -5.41 5.91
C LYS A 18 5.85 -6.01 5.37
N ALA A 19 5.46 -7.18 5.88
CA ALA A 19 4.15 -7.75 5.62
C ALA A 19 3.06 -6.93 6.34
N VAL A 20 1.94 -6.66 5.67
CA VAL A 20 0.85 -5.80 6.20
C VAL A 20 -0.48 -6.55 6.26
N GLY A 21 -1.01 -7.01 5.13
CA GLY A 21 -2.28 -7.75 5.10
C GLY A 21 -3.53 -6.90 5.40
N GLN A 22 -3.56 -5.62 5.01
CA GLN A 22 -4.68 -4.71 5.29
C GLN A 22 -5.69 -4.66 4.14
N GLY A 23 -6.93 -5.09 4.40
CA GLY A 23 -8.02 -5.07 3.42
C GLY A 23 -8.69 -3.69 3.30
N PHE A 24 -9.09 -3.35 2.07
CA PHE A 24 -9.85 -2.15 1.72
C PHE A 24 -11.19 -2.56 1.09
N LYS A 25 -12.29 -2.12 1.71
CA LYS A 25 -13.65 -2.51 1.31
C LYS A 25 -14.07 -1.85 -0.01
N ASP A 26 -13.66 -0.60 -0.23
CA ASP A 26 -14.14 0.20 -1.35
C ASP A 26 -13.30 0.07 -2.64
N GLY A 27 -12.38 -0.91 -2.69
CA GLY A 27 -11.67 -1.30 -3.90
C GLY A 27 -10.45 -0.45 -4.26
N LEU A 28 -9.86 -0.78 -5.43
CA LEU A 28 -8.55 -0.28 -5.84
C LEU A 28 -8.54 1.23 -6.12
N ALA A 29 -9.63 1.78 -6.67
CA ALA A 29 -9.71 3.21 -6.97
C ALA A 29 -9.61 4.07 -5.70
N GLN A 30 -10.29 3.68 -4.61
CA GLN A 30 -10.20 4.39 -3.35
C GLN A 30 -8.82 4.23 -2.71
N LEU A 31 -8.22 3.04 -2.81
CA LEU A 31 -6.83 2.82 -2.40
C LEU A 31 -5.86 3.74 -3.16
N GLY A 32 -6.03 3.88 -4.48
CA GLY A 32 -5.23 4.80 -5.30
C GLY A 32 -5.38 6.25 -4.86
N ARG A 33 -6.61 6.71 -4.60
CA ARG A 33 -6.87 8.07 -4.10
C ARG A 33 -6.28 8.32 -2.71
N PHE A 34 -6.28 7.31 -1.83
CA PHE A 34 -5.62 7.40 -0.52
C PHE A 34 -4.11 7.65 -0.65
N TYR A 35 -3.47 7.12 -1.69
CA TYR A 35 -2.08 7.39 -2.04
C TYR A 35 -1.88 8.61 -2.96
N GLY A 36 -2.93 9.40 -3.20
CA GLY A 36 -2.85 10.62 -4.01
C GLY A 36 -2.82 10.40 -5.52
N LEU A 37 -3.14 9.19 -6.00
CA LEU A 37 -3.27 8.94 -7.43
C LEU A 37 -4.55 9.60 -7.97
N ASN A 38 -4.43 10.25 -9.13
CA ASN A 38 -5.57 10.75 -9.86
C ASN A 38 -6.13 9.63 -10.75
N VAL A 39 -7.15 8.93 -10.23
CA VAL A 39 -7.81 7.76 -10.84
C VAL A 39 -9.32 7.89 -10.86
#